data_AF-A0A2V6KRQ7-F1
#
_entry.id   AF-A0A2V6KRQ7-F1
#
_cell.length_a   1.000
_cell.length_b   1.000
_cell.length_c   1.000
_cell.angle_alpha   90.00
_cell.angle_beta   90.00
_cell.angle_gamma   90.00
#
_symmetry.space_group_name_H-M   'P 1'
#
loop_
_entity.id
_entity.type
_entity.pdbx_description
1 polymer ?
#
loop_
_entity_poly.entity_id
_entity_poly.type
_entity_poly.pdbx_seq_one_letter_code
_entity_poly.pdbx_strand_id
1 'polypeptide(L)' 'MILDEILAALTEWREDSHLTVIRAVKFLVPLKPEQPFTICLSASQDAENEVDFCCRVEDRVIVEGRLQVCCGASGII' A
#
# COMPACT_ATOMS: atom_id res chain seq x y z
N MET A 1 -10.85 3.30 -6.86
CA MET A 1 -9.65 3.52 -7.70
C MET A 1 -8.52 2.68 -7.14
N ILE A 2 -7.43 2.40 -7.87
CA ILE A 2 -6.36 1.50 -7.38
C ILE A 2 -5.77 1.91 -6.02
N LEU A 3 -5.64 3.22 -5.76
CA LEU A 3 -5.15 3.73 -4.48
C LEU A 3 -6.13 3.45 -3.33
N ASP A 4 -7.44 3.47 -3.59
CA ASP A 4 -8.45 3.13 -2.59
C ASP A 4 -8.36 1.64 -2.22
N GLU A 5 -8.17 0.76 -3.21
CA GLU A 5 -7.98 -0.68 -2.99
C GLU A 5 -6.71 -0.96 -2.17
N ILE A 6 -5.62 -0.24 -2.47
CA ILE A 6 -4.36 -0.33 -1.69
C ILE A 6 -4.59 0.14 -0.24
N LEU A 7 -5.36 1.20 -0.03
CA LEU A 7 -5.67 1.70 1.31
C LEU A 7 -6.57 0.73 2.10
N ALA A 8 -7.53 0.10 1.43
CA ALA A 8 -8.37 -0.94 2.03
C ALA A 8 -7.51 -2.14 2.45
N ALA A 9 -6.64 -2.63 1.57
CA ALA A 9 -5.70 -3.71 1.87
C ALA A 9 -4.72 -3.35 3.01
N LEU A 10 -4.29 -2.09 3.08
CA LEU A 10 -3.43 -1.61 4.16
C LEU A 10 -4.14 -1.70 5.52
N THR A 11 -5.40 -1.28 5.57
CA THR A 11 -6.23 -1.30 6.78
C THR A 11 -6.48 -2.73 7.25
N GLU A 12 -6.70 -3.66 6.31
CA GLU A 12 -6.88 -5.09 6.60
C GLU A 12 -5.58 -5.76 7.08
N TRP A 13 -4.44 -5.41 6.47
CA TRP A 13 -3.15 -6.01 6.82
C TRP A 13 -2.61 -5.54 8.17
N ARG A 14 -2.82 -4.26 8.52
CA ARG A 14 -2.32 -3.66 9.76
C ARG A 14 -3.41 -2.83 10.43
N GLU A 15 -4.11 -3.47 11.37
CA GLU A 15 -5.14 -2.83 12.19
C GLU A 15 -4.60 -1.54 12.82
N ASP A 16 -5.44 -0.51 12.92
CA ASP A 16 -5.12 0.84 13.40
C ASP A 16 -4.02 1.60 12.62
N SER A 17 -3.59 1.12 11.45
CA SER A 17 -2.67 1.88 10.59
C SER A 17 -3.44 2.78 9.63
N HIS A 18 -3.20 4.08 9.75
CA HIS A 18 -3.76 5.08 8.87
C HIS A 18 -2.70 5.60 7.90
N LEU A 19 -3.02 5.61 6.61
CA LEU A 19 -2.20 6.29 5.61
C LEU A 19 -2.13 7.78 5.92
N THR A 20 -0.91 8.31 6.05
CA THR A 20 -0.69 9.75 6.23
C THR A 20 -0.17 10.41 4.97
N VAL A 21 0.80 9.77 4.31
CA VAL A 21 1.44 10.32 3.11
C VAL A 21 1.72 9.21 2.12
N ILE A 22 1.41 9.45 0.85
CA ILE A 22 1.92 8.63 -0.25
C ILE A 22 3.28 9.19 -0.64
N ARG A 23 4.36 8.50 -0.28
CA ARG A 23 5.73 8.96 -0.52
C ARG A 23 6.12 8.86 -1.98
N ALA A 24 5.78 7.75 -2.61
CA ALA A 24 6.04 7.51 -4.02
C ALA A 24 5.04 6.52 -4.58
N VAL A 25 4.66 6.72 -5.85
CA VAL A 25 3.93 5.75 -6.66
C VAL A 25 4.49 5.78 -8.06
N LYS A 26 4.76 4.61 -8.61
CA LYS A 26 5.18 4.44 -10.00
C LYS A 26 4.24 3.48 -10.69
N PHE A 27 3.65 3.94 -11.79
CA PHE A 27 2.86 3.12 -12.70
C PHE A 27 3.81 2.60 -13.78
N LEU A 28 4.17 1.32 -13.69
CA LEU A 28 5.13 0.70 -14.61
C LEU A 28 4.46 0.31 -15.93
N VAL A 29 3.15 0.12 -15.92
CA VAL A 29 2.32 -0.14 -17.10
C VAL A 29 0.99 0.60 -16.99
N PRO A 30 0.30 0.85 -18.12
CA PRO A 30 -1.06 1.36 -18.10
C PRO A 30 -2.01 0.40 -17.35
N LEU A 31 -2.82 0.96 -16.47
CA LEU A 31 -3.87 0.21 -15.79
C LEU A 31 -5.03 -0.04 -16.75
N LYS A 32 -5.47 -1.30 -16.84
CA LYS A 32 -6.68 -1.65 -17.56
C LYS A 32 -7.86 -1.67 -16.58
N PRO A 33 -9.01 -1.07 -16.93
CA PRO A 33 -10.23 -1.23 -16.15
C PRO A 33 -10.56 -2.71 -15.94
N GLU A 34 -11.11 -3.03 -14.77
CA GLU A 34 -11.65 -4.37 -14.42
C GLU A 34 -10.62 -5.51 -14.46
N GLN A 35 -9.35 -5.23 -14.76
CA GLN A 35 -8.30 -6.22 -14.75
C GLN A 35 -7.97 -6.61 -13.31
N PRO A 36 -8.05 -7.91 -12.95
CA PRO A 36 -7.67 -8.37 -11.62
C PRO A 36 -6.17 -8.18 -11.39
N PHE A 37 -5.81 -7.80 -10.17
CA PHE A 37 -4.44 -7.69 -9.70
C PHE A 37 -4.34 -8.15 -8.24
N THR A 38 -3.13 -8.48 -7.81
CA THR A 38 -2.80 -8.81 -6.43
C THR A 38 -2.06 -7.65 -5.79
N ILE A 39 -2.48 -7.26 -4.58
CA ILE A 39 -1.78 -6.25 -3.78
C ILE A 39 -0.82 -6.99 -2.84
N CYS A 40 0.44 -6.57 -2.82
CA CYS A 40 1.44 -7.06 -1.89
C CYS A 40 1.90 -5.89 -1.03
N LEU A 41 1.82 -6.05 0.29
CA LEU A 41 2.27 -5.09 1.29
C LEU A 41 3.43 -5.70 2.07
N SER A 42 4.42 -4.87 2.39
CA SER A 42 5.56 -5.27 3.22
C SER A 42 6.02 -4.09 4.07
N ALA A 43 6.43 -4.36 5.31
CA ALA A 43 7.11 -3.36 6.13
C ALA A 43 8.37 -2.90 5.40
N SER A 44 8.60 -1.58 5.35
CA SER A 44 9.80 -1.05 4.74
C SER A 44 11.00 -1.31 5.65
N GLN A 45 12.15 -1.60 5.04
CA GLN A 45 13.41 -1.77 5.77
C GLN A 45 13.99 -0.41 6.20
N ASP A 46 13.56 0.68 5.54
CA ASP A 46 14.15 2.02 5.73
C ASP A 46 13.55 2.75 6.94
N ALA A 47 12.28 2.51 7.27
CA ALA A 47 11.59 3.19 8.36
C ALA A 47 10.40 2.38 8.91
N GLU A 48 10.24 2.40 10.24
CA GLU A 48 9.18 1.67 10.98
C GLU A 48 7.75 2.08 10.60
N ASN A 49 7.60 3.32 10.13
CA ASN A 49 6.32 3.91 9.73
C ASN A 49 6.15 3.95 8.20
N GLU A 50 6.97 3.19 7.46
CA GLU A 50 6.86 3.07 6.02
C GLU A 50 6.43 1.65 5.62
N VAL A 51 5.52 1.60 4.65
CA VAL A 51 5.03 0.36 4.06
C VAL A 51 5.33 0.45 2.56
N ASP A 52 6.14 -0.48 2.09
CA ASP A 52 6.34 -0.67 0.66
C ASP A 52 5.17 -1.50 0.12
N PHE A 53 4.67 -1.11 -1.05
CA PHE A 53 3.62 -1.84 -1.72
C PHE A 53 3.96 -2.10 -3.19
N CYS A 54 3.42 -3.17 -3.72
CA CYS A 54 3.38 -3.39 -5.16
C CYS A 54 2.10 -4.12 -5.57
N CYS A 55 1.59 -3.79 -6.76
CA CYS A 55 0.49 -4.47 -7.40
C CYS A 55 1.06 -5.36 -8.52
N ARG A 56 0.58 -6.60 -8.60
CA ARG A 56 0.97 -7.57 -9.61
C ARG A 56 -0.22 -8.03 -10.43
N VAL A 57 -0.01 -8.21 -11.73
CA VAL A 57 -0.90 -8.98 -12.59
C VAL A 57 -0.11 -10.19 -13.03
N GLU A 58 -0.58 -11.39 -12.68
CA GLU A 58 0.23 -12.61 -12.78
C GLU A 58 1.56 -12.40 -12.04
N ASP A 59 2.70 -12.58 -12.70
CA ASP A 59 4.04 -12.37 -12.11
C ASP A 59 4.63 -10.97 -12.41
N ARG A 60 3.87 -10.08 -13.04
CA ARG A 60 4.36 -8.77 -13.45
C ARG A 60 3.96 -7.69 -12.47
N VAL A 61 4.94 -6.97 -11.93
CA VAL A 61 4.68 -5.73 -11.17
C VAL A 61 4.16 -4.66 -12.14
N ILE A 62 2.99 -4.12 -11.82
CA ILE A 62 2.31 -3.09 -12.61
C ILE A 62 2.34 -1.72 -11.95
N VAL A 63 2.36 -1.70 -10.61
CA VAL A 63 2.47 -0.50 -9.78
C VAL A 63 3.35 -0.84 -8.60
N GLU A 64 4.21 0.08 -8.21
CA GLU A 64 4.99 -0.01 -6.98
C GLU A 64 4.98 1.34 -6.27
N GLY A 65 5.23 1.34 -4.98
CA GLY A 65 5.33 2.58 -4.25
C GLY A 65 5.58 2.37 -2.77
N ARG A 66 5.51 3.51 -2.07
CA ARG A 66 5.76 3.60 -0.66
C ARG A 66 4.73 4.50 0.01
N LEU A 67 4.20 4.00 1.11
CA LEU A 67 3.25 4.68 1.97
C LEU A 67 3.93 5.01 3.29
N GLN A 68 3.67 6.19 3.82
CA GLN A 68 3.90 6.49 5.22
C GLN A 68 2.60 6.27 5.99
N VAL A 69 2.69 5.50 7.05
CA VAL A 69 1.58 5.16 7.92
C VAL A 69 1.82 5.71 9.32
N CYS A 70 0.76 6.06 10.01
CA CYS A 70 0.79 6.23 11.45
C CYS A 70 0.03 5.07 12.07
N CYS A 71 0.60 4.45 13.09
CA CYS A 71 -0.20 3.64 14.00
C CYS A 71 -1.05 4.61 14.83
N GLY A 72 -2.34 4.34 14.96
CA GLY A 72 -3.11 4.89 16.07
C GLY A 72 -2.32 4.62 17.33
N ALA A 73 -1.98 5.67 18.09
CA ALA A 73 -1.50 5.46 19.44
C ALA A 73 -2.57 4.59 20.11
N SER A 74 -2.18 3.40 20.58
CA SER A 74 -3.02 2.68 21.52
C SER A 74 -3.17 3.65 22.69
N GLY A 75 -4.27 4.38 22.69
CA GLY A 75 -4.57 5.41 23.66
C GLY A 75 -4.76 4.69 24.97
N ILE A 76 -3.72 4.69 25.81
CA ILE A 76 -3.92 4.50 27.23
C ILE A 76 -4.64 5.75 27.71
N ILE A 77 -5.97 5.75 27.72
CA ILE A 77 -6.78 6.52 28.67
C ILE A 77 -8.09 5.78 28.95
#